data_AF-A0A170VRG2-F1
#
_entry.id   AF-A0A170VRG2-F1
#
_cell.length_a   1.000
_cell.length_b   1.000
_cell.length_c   1.000
_cell.angle_alpha   90.00
_cell.angle_beta   90.00
_cell.angle_gamma   90.00
#
_symmetry.space_group_name_H-M   'P 1'
#
loop_
_entity.id
_entity.type
_entity.pdbx_description
1 polymer ?
#
loop_
_entity_poly.entity_id
_entity_poly.type
_entity_poly.pdbx_seq_one_letter_code
_entity_poly.pdbx_strand_id
1 'polypeptide(L)'
;AASLQSHMISSHCELDMPYHCEICKYRTSILDKIHQHFNTAHCLGTRGYCPYCLKVMQFAKPDGTDLEKNQLRFVHHIQKHQLTVNRKCEKCLLNFTNRSILKEHQDVWHQSCKQLEDVERCTMEECTLMAAPLIDPLPSSTSAIDNSCKGTLKF
;
A
#
# COMPACT_ATOMS: atom_id res chain seq x y z
N ALA A 1 -4.19 23.99 9.51
CA ALA A 1 -3.66 22.62 9.37
C ALA A 1 -4.82 21.65 9.62
N ALA A 2 -5.10 20.72 8.69
CA ALA A 2 -6.16 19.73 8.90
C ALA A 2 -5.67 18.67 9.90
N SER A 3 -6.43 18.44 10.97
CA SER A 3 -6.14 17.37 11.94
C SER A 3 -6.37 16.00 11.30
N LEU A 4 -5.63 14.97 11.76
CA LEU A 4 -5.85 13.58 11.36
C LEU A 4 -7.33 13.17 11.50
N GLN A 5 -8.00 13.65 12.56
CA GLN A 5 -9.41 13.40 12.79
C GLN A 5 -10.29 13.94 11.65
N SER A 6 -10.01 15.16 11.17
CA SER A 6 -10.73 15.75 10.03
C SER A 6 -10.44 15.00 8.71
N HIS A 7 -9.22 14.49 8.51
CA HIS A 7 -8.91 13.63 7.36
C HIS A 7 -9.71 12.33 7.41
N MET A 8 -9.70 11.63 8.55
CA MET A 8 -10.41 10.36 8.70
C MET A 8 -11.92 10.51 8.47
N ILE A 9 -12.53 11.56 9.03
CA ILE A 9 -13.97 11.84 8.86
C ILE A 9 -14.34 12.19 7.41
N SER A 10 -13.49 12.93 6.69
CA SER A 10 -13.81 13.42 5.34
C SER A 10 -13.39 12.48 4.22
N SER A 11 -12.38 11.65 4.46
CA SER A 11 -11.71 10.84 3.42
C SER A 11 -12.11 9.37 3.45
N HIS A 12 -12.52 8.86 4.62
CA HIS A 12 -12.86 7.45 4.82
C HIS A 12 -14.31 7.25 5.24
N CYS A 13 -14.82 6.06 4.96
CA CYS A 13 -16.09 5.58 5.49
C CYS A 13 -15.84 4.46 6.51
N GLU A 14 -16.82 4.16 7.36
CA GLU A 14 -16.71 3.04 8.29
C GLU A 14 -16.44 1.73 7.54
N LEU A 15 -15.49 0.93 8.05
CA LEU A 15 -15.10 -0.35 7.47
C LEU A 15 -14.60 -0.21 6.01
N ASP A 16 -13.90 0.89 5.71
CA ASP A 16 -13.18 1.05 4.45
C ASP A 16 -12.00 0.07 4.39
N MET A 17 -12.06 -0.86 3.44
CA MET A 17 -11.02 -1.88 3.21
C MET A 17 -10.50 -1.78 1.76
N PRO A 18 -9.62 -0.80 1.47
CA PRO A 18 -9.19 -0.49 0.11
C PRO A 18 -8.17 -1.49 -0.44
N TYR A 19 -7.59 -2.35 0.40
CA TYR A 19 -6.63 -3.36 -0.01
C TYR A 19 -7.35 -4.67 -0.26
N HIS A 20 -7.31 -5.14 -1.50
CA HIS A 20 -8.06 -6.29 -1.98
C HIS A 20 -7.16 -7.28 -2.72
N CYS A 21 -7.31 -8.56 -2.42
CA CYS A 21 -6.73 -9.65 -3.18
C CYS A 21 -7.66 -10.06 -4.33
N GLU A 22 -7.26 -9.77 -5.57
CA GLU A 22 -8.02 -10.12 -6.77
C GLU A 22 -8.17 -11.65 -6.94
N ILE A 23 -7.26 -12.43 -6.36
CA ILE A 23 -7.18 -13.90 -6.49
C ILE A 23 -8.26 -14.61 -5.67
N CYS A 24 -8.40 -14.28 -4.38
CA CYS A 24 -9.27 -15.00 -3.44
C CYS A 24 -10.29 -14.10 -2.72
N LYS A 25 -10.40 -12.84 -3.12
CA LYS A 25 -11.32 -11.83 -2.57
C LYS A 25 -11.06 -11.39 -1.12
N TYR A 26 -9.97 -11.83 -0.49
CA TYR A 26 -9.52 -11.30 0.80
C TYR A 26 -9.40 -9.77 0.76
N ARG A 27 -9.85 -9.08 1.82
CA ARG A 27 -9.79 -7.63 1.97
C ARG A 27 -9.27 -7.26 3.34
N THR A 28 -8.58 -6.13 3.42
CA THR A 28 -8.08 -5.58 4.68
C THR A 28 -7.94 -4.06 4.59
N SER A 29 -7.97 -3.40 5.73
CA SER A 29 -7.65 -1.97 5.90
C SER A 29 -6.16 -1.72 6.19
N ILE A 30 -5.34 -2.77 6.30
CA ILE A 30 -3.91 -2.68 6.65
C ILE A 30 -3.05 -3.14 5.46
N LEU A 31 -2.15 -2.27 4.98
CA LEU A 31 -1.33 -2.56 3.81
C LEU A 31 -0.38 -3.75 4.05
N ASP A 32 0.25 -3.82 5.22
CA ASP A 32 1.19 -4.89 5.53
C ASP A 32 0.52 -6.27 5.55
N LYS A 33 -0.74 -6.34 6.02
CA LYS A 33 -1.52 -7.58 6.03
C LYS A 33 -1.81 -8.08 4.62
N ILE A 34 -2.08 -7.20 3.65
CA ILE A 34 -2.30 -7.66 2.27
C ILE A 34 -1.00 -8.16 1.63
N HIS A 35 0.14 -7.52 1.91
CA HIS A 35 1.44 -8.00 1.43
C HIS A 35 1.80 -9.35 2.04
N GLN A 36 1.61 -9.50 3.36
CA GLN A 36 1.78 -10.77 4.06
C GLN A 36 0.86 -11.85 3.46
N HIS A 37 -0.42 -11.53 3.22
CA HIS A 37 -1.36 -12.45 2.62
C HIS A 37 -0.89 -12.97 1.25
N PHE A 38 -0.41 -12.11 0.36
CA PHE A 38 0.15 -12.58 -0.92
C PHE A 38 1.37 -13.48 -0.72
N ASN A 39 2.24 -13.15 0.22
CA ASN A 39 3.45 -13.91 0.50
C ASN A 39 3.19 -15.26 1.21
N THR A 40 2.01 -15.46 1.82
CA THR A 40 1.67 -16.71 2.52
C THR A 40 0.64 -17.55 1.77
N ALA A 41 -0.46 -16.95 1.34
CA ALA A 41 -1.56 -17.64 0.67
C ALA A 41 -1.30 -17.88 -0.83
N HIS A 42 -0.41 -17.11 -1.44
CA HIS A 42 -0.13 -17.14 -2.88
C HIS A 42 1.36 -17.33 -3.22
N CYS A 43 2.17 -17.81 -2.27
CA CYS A 43 3.62 -18.01 -2.46
C CYS A 43 3.99 -19.02 -3.56
N LEU A 44 3.19 -20.07 -3.73
CA LEU A 44 3.37 -21.09 -4.78
C LEU A 44 2.50 -20.81 -6.01
N GLY A 45 1.88 -19.64 -6.07
CA GLY A 45 1.03 -19.26 -7.18
C GLY A 45 1.82 -18.97 -8.45
N THR A 46 1.20 -19.22 -9.59
CA THR A 46 1.72 -18.81 -10.91
C THR A 46 1.44 -17.34 -11.22
N ARG A 47 0.97 -16.56 -10.23
CA ARG A 47 0.58 -15.15 -10.32
C ARG A 47 1.47 -14.30 -9.43
N GLY A 48 1.93 -13.16 -9.93
CA GLY A 48 2.57 -12.11 -9.14
C GLY A 48 1.63 -10.93 -8.89
N TYR A 49 1.93 -10.13 -7.87
CA TYR A 49 1.24 -8.87 -7.60
C TYR A 49 2.24 -7.72 -7.50
N CYS A 50 1.80 -6.52 -7.87
CA CYS A 50 2.60 -5.30 -7.73
C CYS A 50 2.45 -4.73 -6.30
N PRO A 51 3.54 -4.51 -5.54
CA PRO A 51 3.44 -3.99 -4.17
C PRO A 51 2.97 -2.53 -4.09
N TYR A 52 3.11 -1.76 -5.18
CA TYR A 52 2.70 -0.35 -5.24
C TYR A 52 1.20 -0.15 -5.44
N CYS A 53 0.58 -1.00 -6.26
CA CYS A 53 -0.80 -0.81 -6.73
C CYS A 53 -1.68 -2.06 -6.60
N LEU A 54 -1.15 -3.15 -6.04
CA LEU A 54 -1.79 -4.46 -5.87
C LEU A 54 -2.26 -5.13 -7.17
N LYS A 55 -1.81 -4.66 -8.35
CA LYS A 55 -2.19 -5.26 -9.63
C LYS A 55 -1.64 -6.68 -9.73
N VAL A 56 -2.51 -7.64 -10.00
CA VAL A 56 -2.14 -9.05 -10.18
C VAL A 56 -1.87 -9.35 -11.66
N MET A 57 -0.87 -10.19 -11.95
CA MET A 57 -0.56 -10.66 -13.28
C MET A 57 -0.18 -12.14 -13.27
N GLN A 58 -0.66 -12.90 -14.26
CA GLN A 58 -0.40 -14.33 -14.42
C GLN A 58 0.91 -14.56 -15.18
N PHE A 59 1.83 -15.36 -14.64
CA PHE A 59 3.14 -15.67 -15.23
C PHE A 59 3.24 -17.04 -15.89
N ALA A 60 2.38 -17.97 -15.51
CA ALA A 60 2.24 -19.26 -16.19
C ALA A 60 0.76 -19.66 -16.25
N LYS A 61 0.38 -20.45 -17.25
CA LYS A 61 -0.96 -21.02 -17.35
C LYS A 61 -1.16 -22.15 -16.33
N PRO A 62 -2.40 -22.61 -16.10
CA PRO A 62 -2.67 -23.77 -15.26
C PRO A 62 -2.00 -25.07 -15.74
N ASP A 63 -1.72 -25.16 -17.05
CA ASP A 63 -1.02 -26.30 -17.67
C ASP A 63 0.51 -26.27 -17.45
N GLY A 64 1.03 -25.26 -16.74
CA GLY A 64 2.46 -25.08 -16.49
C GLY A 64 3.21 -24.36 -17.61
N THR A 65 2.54 -23.95 -18.69
CA THR A 65 3.18 -23.19 -19.76
C THR A 65 3.47 -21.76 -19.32
N ASP A 66 4.72 -21.33 -19.46
CA ASP A 66 5.13 -19.97 -19.14
C ASP A 66 4.50 -18.92 -20.07
N LEU A 67 4.17 -17.78 -19.46
CA LEU A 67 3.66 -16.58 -20.12
C LEU A 67 4.74 -15.49 -20.07
N GLU A 68 5.86 -15.71 -20.77
CA GLU A 68 7.01 -14.80 -20.82
C GLU A 68 6.60 -13.35 -21.10
N LYS A 69 5.65 -13.14 -22.02
CA LYS A 69 5.12 -11.80 -22.33
C LYS A 69 4.51 -11.11 -21.12
N ASN A 70 3.84 -11.85 -20.24
CA ASN A 70 3.28 -11.29 -19.01
C ASN A 70 4.38 -11.01 -18.00
N GLN A 71 5.38 -11.89 -17.88
CA GLN A 71 6.53 -11.65 -17.00
C GLN A 71 7.25 -10.34 -17.38
N LEU A 72 7.52 -10.13 -18.67
CA LEU A 72 8.13 -8.89 -19.17
C LEU A 72 7.22 -7.66 -18.93
N ARG A 73 5.92 -7.78 -19.19
CA ARG A 73 4.95 -6.71 -18.90
C ARG A 73 4.91 -6.33 -17.42
N PHE A 74 5.06 -7.30 -16.53
CA PHE A 74 5.10 -7.06 -15.10
C PHE A 74 6.36 -6.32 -14.68
N VAL A 75 7.54 -6.71 -15.19
CA VAL A 75 8.79 -5.98 -14.94
C VAL A 75 8.67 -4.53 -15.41
N HIS A 76 8.18 -4.30 -16.63
CA HIS A 76 7.98 -2.94 -17.14
C HIS A 76 6.94 -2.16 -16.32
N HIS A 77 5.88 -2.82 -15.85
CA HIS A 77 4.92 -2.20 -14.96
C HIS A 77 5.56 -1.71 -13.65
N ILE A 78 6.43 -2.51 -13.02
CA ILE A 78 7.17 -2.11 -11.82
C ILE A 78 8.14 -0.96 -12.12
N GLN A 79 8.89 -1.05 -13.23
CA GLN A 79 9.80 0.03 -13.64
C GLN A 79 9.09 1.35 -13.85
N LYS A 80 7.86 1.33 -14.40
CA LYS A 80 7.06 2.54 -14.56
C LYS A 80 6.79 3.24 -13.22
N HIS A 81 6.61 2.48 -12.13
CA HIS A 81 6.50 3.07 -10.80
C HIS A 81 7.81 3.71 -10.31
N GLN A 82 8.98 3.30 -10.79
CA GLN A 82 10.26 3.91 -10.38
C GLN A 82 10.62 5.12 -11.23
N LEU A 83 10.33 5.04 -12.53
CA LEU A 83 10.86 5.97 -13.52
C LEU A 83 9.91 7.12 -13.86
N THR A 84 8.61 6.99 -13.55
CA THR A 84 7.60 7.99 -13.90
C THR A 84 6.95 8.62 -12.69
N VAL A 85 6.33 9.78 -12.89
CA VAL A 85 5.54 10.43 -11.85
C VAL A 85 4.30 9.58 -11.54
N ASN A 86 4.29 8.96 -10.36
CA ASN A 86 3.17 8.17 -9.90
C ASN A 86 2.03 9.04 -9.39
N ARG A 87 0.83 8.47 -9.40
CA ARG A 87 -0.38 9.06 -8.85
C ARG A 87 -0.73 8.35 -7.55
N LYS A 88 -0.37 8.96 -6.43
CA LYS A 88 -0.70 8.46 -5.10
C LYS A 88 -2.19 8.63 -4.81
N CYS A 89 -2.82 7.65 -4.18
CA CYS A 89 -4.16 7.83 -3.64
C CYS A 89 -4.13 8.77 -2.43
N GLU A 90 -5.09 9.69 -2.35
CA GLU A 90 -5.21 10.60 -1.21
C GLU A 90 -5.80 9.92 0.04
N LYS A 91 -6.49 8.79 -0.16
CA LYS A 91 -7.16 8.02 0.90
C LYS A 91 -6.38 6.79 1.36
N CYS A 92 -5.33 6.36 0.66
CA CYS A 92 -4.58 5.17 1.07
C CYS A 92 -3.12 5.24 0.65
N LEU A 93 -2.37 4.17 0.91
CA LEU A 93 -0.93 4.10 0.63
C LEU A 93 -0.59 3.63 -0.80
N LEU A 94 -1.60 3.30 -1.63
CA LEU A 94 -1.37 2.81 -3.00
C LEU A 94 -0.96 3.94 -3.96
N ASN A 95 -0.14 3.56 -4.94
CA ASN A 95 0.37 4.43 -5.99
C ASN A 95 0.05 3.83 -7.36
N PHE A 96 -0.37 4.65 -8.32
CA PHE A 96 -0.85 4.20 -9.63
C PHE A 96 -0.08 4.84 -10.78
N THR A 97 0.10 4.08 -11.86
CA THR A 97 0.89 4.53 -13.03
C THR A 97 0.14 5.49 -13.97
N ASN A 98 -1.17 5.66 -13.78
CA ASN A 98 -2.00 6.58 -14.55
C ASN A 98 -3.19 7.08 -13.72
N ARG A 99 -3.79 8.19 -14.15
CA ARG A 99 -4.91 8.84 -13.44
C ARG A 99 -6.21 8.03 -13.53
N SER A 100 -6.43 7.34 -14.65
CA SER A 100 -7.66 6.56 -14.86
C SER A 100 -7.78 5.40 -13.87
N ILE A 101 -6.70 4.63 -13.66
CA ILE A 101 -6.69 3.52 -12.70
C ILE A 101 -6.80 4.05 -11.25
N LEU A 102 -6.16 5.19 -10.94
CA LEU A 102 -6.34 5.82 -9.63
C LEU A 102 -7.82 6.16 -9.37
N LYS A 103 -8.49 6.77 -10.36
CA LYS A 103 -9.90 7.15 -10.23
C LYS A 103 -10.79 5.93 -10.04
N GLU A 104 -10.61 4.90 -10.86
CA GLU A 104 -11.31 3.62 -10.70
C GLU A 104 -11.11 3.03 -9.31
N HIS A 105 -9.88 3.08 -8.78
CA HIS A 105 -9.61 2.62 -7.44
C HIS A 105 -10.36 3.41 -6.35
N GLN A 106 -10.38 4.74 -6.48
CA GLN A 106 -11.11 5.61 -5.55
C GLN A 106 -12.62 5.37 -5.57
N ASP A 107 -13.18 5.06 -6.75
CA ASP A 107 -14.62 4.86 -6.92
C ASP A 107 -15.06 3.47 -6.43
N VAL A 108 -14.25 2.44 -6.65
CA VAL A 108 -14.62 1.04 -6.39
C VAL A 108 -14.16 0.54 -5.02
N TRP A 109 -12.94 0.87 -4.61
CA TRP A 109 -12.30 0.20 -3.46
C TRP A 109 -12.40 0.98 -2.16
N HIS A 110 -12.72 2.28 -2.21
CA HIS A 110 -13.01 3.11 -1.05
C HIS A 110 -14.51 3.17 -0.74
N GLN A 111 -15.08 2.03 -0.38
CA GLN A 111 -16.51 1.88 -0.08
C GLN A 111 -16.70 1.16 1.27
N SER A 112 -17.82 1.45 1.94
CA SER A 112 -18.10 0.86 3.25
C SER A 112 -18.40 -0.63 3.10
N CYS A 113 -17.64 -1.46 3.82
CA CYS A 113 -17.83 -2.91 3.81
C CYS A 113 -18.81 -3.40 4.90
N LYS A 114 -19.66 -2.52 5.46
CA LYS A 114 -20.59 -2.85 6.56
C LYS A 114 -21.57 -3.98 6.27
N GLN A 115 -21.83 -4.26 5.00
CA GLN A 115 -22.75 -5.31 4.56
C GLN A 115 -22.11 -6.70 4.48
N LEU A 116 -20.78 -6.81 4.65
CA LEU A 116 -20.09 -8.09 4.64
C LEU A 116 -20.16 -8.73 6.04
N GLU A 117 -20.67 -9.96 6.12
CA GLU A 117 -20.98 -10.65 7.39
C GLU A 117 -19.71 -11.05 8.17
N ASP A 118 -18.60 -11.31 7.48
CA ASP A 118 -17.32 -11.77 8.06
C ASP A 118 -16.30 -10.63 8.29
N VAL A 119 -16.74 -9.39 8.49
CA VAL A 119 -15.82 -8.26 8.71
C VAL A 119 -15.41 -8.17 10.17
N GLU A 120 -14.18 -8.60 10.43
CA GLU A 120 -13.53 -8.38 11.72
C GLU A 120 -13.09 -6.92 11.86
N ARG A 121 -13.44 -6.32 13.00
CA ARG A 121 -12.95 -4.98 13.34
C ARG A 121 -11.57 -5.10 13.96
N CYS A 122 -10.63 -4.28 13.49
CA CYS A 122 -9.36 -4.11 14.19
C CYS A 122 -9.65 -3.59 15.61
N THR A 123 -9.34 -4.39 16.62
CA THR A 123 -9.53 -4.02 18.02
C THR A 123 -8.38 -3.13 18.49
N MET A 124 -8.63 -2.32 19.52
CA MET A 124 -7.66 -1.34 20.02
C MET A 124 -6.36 -1.97 20.56
N GLU A 125 -6.33 -3.29 20.79
CA GLU A 125 -5.17 -4.02 21.29
C GLU A 125 -4.05 -4.15 20.25
N GLU A 126 -4.38 -4.12 18.96
CA GLU A 126 -3.41 -4.17 17.85
C GLU A 126 -3.04 -2.76 17.32
N CYS A 127 -3.74 -1.71 17.75
CA CYS A 127 -3.49 -0.34 17.35
C CYS A 127 -2.51 0.34 18.32
N THR A 128 -1.24 0.47 17.94
CA THR A 128 -0.30 1.33 18.66
C THR A 128 -0.83 2.77 18.61
N LEU A 129 -1.36 3.28 19.71
CA LEU A 129 -1.75 4.68 19.81
C LEU A 129 -0.51 5.54 19.51
N MET A 130 -0.61 6.41 18.51
CA MET A 130 0.43 7.41 18.26
C MET A 130 0.63 8.19 19.56
N ALA A 131 1.86 8.22 20.07
CA ALA A 131 2.19 9.06 21.21
C ALA A 131 1.77 10.49 20.91
N ALA A 132 1.20 11.17 21.91
CA ALA A 132 0.84 12.58 21.77
C ALA A 132 2.05 13.37 21.26
N PRO A 133 1.86 14.30 20.29
CA PRO A 133 2.96 15.13 19.82
C PRO A 133 3.64 15.79 21.02
N LEU A 134 4.95 15.62 21.17
CA LEU A 134 5.70 16.36 22.18
C LEU A 134 5.65 17.83 21.78
N ILE A 135 4.83 18.62 22.48
CA ILE A 135 4.78 20.08 22.36
C ILE A 135 5.95 20.62 23.19
N ASP A 136 7.18 20.27 22.83
CA ASP A 136 8.35 20.91 23.45
C ASP A 136 8.78 22.07 22.54
N PRO A 137 8.83 23.32 23.05
CA PRO A 137 9.32 24.44 22.26
C PRO A 137 10.80 24.24 21.97
N LEU A 138 11.15 24.29 20.68
CA LEU A 138 12.52 24.18 20.18
C LEU A 138 13.43 25.24 20.84
N PRO A 139 14.50 24.87 21.57
CA PRO A 139 15.47 25.85 22.03
C PRO A 139 16.22 26.42 20.83
N SER A 140 16.25 27.74 20.75
CA SER A 140 17.04 28.49 19.78
C SER A 140 18.52 28.44 20.16
N SER A 141 19.40 27.92 19.30
CA SER A 141 20.77 28.43 19.17
C SER A 141 21.53 27.78 17.99
N THR A 142 21.90 28.66 17.06
CA THR A 142 23.19 28.81 16.36
C THR A 142 24.12 27.61 16.18
N SER A 143 24.46 27.40 14.91
CA SER A 143 25.42 26.49 14.28
C SER A 143 26.82 26.39 14.92
N ALA A 144 27.34 25.16 14.95
CA ALA A 144 28.75 24.89 14.67
C ALA A 144 28.85 23.62 13.80
N ILE A 145 29.65 23.71 12.75
CA ILE A 145 29.93 22.68 11.76
C ILE A 145 30.95 21.71 12.37
N ASP A 146 30.75 20.39 12.24
CA ASP A 146 31.88 19.46 12.14
C ASP A 146 31.58 18.32 11.16
N ASN A 147 32.54 18.10 10.28
CA ASN A 147 32.58 17.10 9.23
C ASN A 147 33.29 15.85 9.76
N SER A 148 32.63 14.70 9.78
CA SER A 148 33.23 13.38 9.45
C SER A 148 32.33 12.25 9.92
N CYS A 149 31.88 11.37 9.02
CA CYS A 149 32.20 9.95 9.17
C CYS A 149 31.96 9.15 7.89
N LYS A 150 32.95 8.34 7.56
CA LYS A 150 32.97 7.35 6.49
C LYS A 150 32.04 6.19 6.86
N GLY A 151 31.28 5.67 5.90
CA GLY A 151 30.47 4.47 6.08
C GLY A 151 30.40 3.67 4.78
N THR A 152 31.17 2.59 4.73
CA THR A 152 31.23 1.60 3.64
C THR A 152 29.90 0.87 3.45
N LEU A 153 29.42 0.81 2.21
CA LEU A 153 28.31 -0.06 1.80
C LEU A 153 28.86 -1.45 1.41
N LYS A 154 28.46 -2.47 2.15
CA LYS A 154 28.23 -3.86 1.71
C LYS A 154 26.71 -4.03 1.79
N PHE A 155 25.96 -4.51 0.81
CA PHE A 155 26.19 -5.52 -0.22
C PHE A 155 25.69 -5.04 -1.58
#